data_AF-A0AA39L235-F1
#
_entry.id   AF-A0AA39L235-F1
#
_cell.length_a   1.000
_cell.length_b   1.000
_cell.length_c   1.000
_cell.angle_alpha   90.00
_cell.angle_beta   90.00
_cell.angle_gamma   90.00
#
_symmetry.space_group_name_H-M   'P 1'
#
loop_
_entity.id
_entity.type
_entity.pdbx_description
1 polymer ?
#
loop_
_entity_poly.entity_id
_entity_poly.type
_entity_poly.pdbx_seq_one_letter_code
_entity_poly.pdbx_strand_id
1 'polypeptide(L)'
;MVGTGILSAIPNFSSMIFGWLAAQFCDWLIRTEKMTITNTRKLATFFSVGMPAIMIFGLSFSGCYSILAIFFITSAFALFGATASGGIANLVDLSPNYASVLLGITGFVVNTFGFISPLFVGLMINNNQTIKQWQLVFIITSIIMGIGSFSYQIWGTAKQQPWNNHQSMTSNDNMEIIEIKLKSKRKKLSLDEGTVFLK
;
A
#
# COMPACT_ATOMS: atom_id res chain seq x y z
N MET A 1 15.30 17.21 26.92
CA MET A 1 15.42 16.44 25.64
C MET A 1 14.82 15.03 25.70
N VAL A 2 14.64 14.39 26.86
CA VAL A 2 14.07 13.02 26.95
C VAL A 2 12.53 12.96 26.81
N GLY A 3 11.80 14.04 27.18
CA GLY A 3 10.34 14.04 27.18
C GLY A 3 9.66 14.04 25.79
N THR A 4 10.28 14.64 24.77
CA THR A 4 9.71 14.69 23.41
C THR A 4 9.87 13.37 22.66
N GLY A 5 10.93 12.61 22.94
CA GLY A 5 11.16 11.31 22.29
C GLY A 5 10.07 10.28 22.64
N ILE A 6 9.68 10.21 23.92
CA ILE A 6 8.61 9.30 24.37
C ILE A 6 7.27 9.70 23.75
N LEU A 7 6.93 11.00 23.71
CA LEU A 7 5.70 11.47 23.09
C LEU A 7 5.64 11.18 21.58
N SER A 8 6.75 11.32 20.86
CA SER A 8 6.81 11.01 19.42
C SER A 8 6.83 9.50 19.12
N ALA A 9 7.23 8.67 20.08
CA ALA A 9 7.22 7.21 19.93
C ALA A 9 5.79 6.64 19.98
N ILE A 10 4.87 7.26 20.74
CA ILE A 10 3.51 6.76 20.94
C ILE A 10 2.75 6.56 19.61
N PRO A 11 2.66 7.56 18.69
CA PRO A 11 1.95 7.38 17.43
C PRO A 11 2.58 6.30 16.56
N ASN A 12 3.91 6.30 16.42
CA ASN A 12 4.63 5.34 15.60
C ASN A 12 4.51 3.90 16.12
N PHE A 13 4.56 3.73 17.43
CA PHE A 13 4.38 2.42 18.05
C PHE A 13 2.92 1.94 17.91
N SER A 14 1.95 2.85 18.10
CA SER A 14 0.53 2.54 17.92
C SER A 14 0.19 2.14 16.48
N SER A 15 0.81 2.78 15.48
CA SER A 15 0.61 2.44 14.06
C SER A 15 1.24 1.10 13.70
N MET A 16 2.37 0.73 14.32
CA MET A 16 2.96 -0.58 14.13
C MET A 16 2.04 -1.69 14.66
N ILE A 17 1.54 -1.56 15.89
CA ILE A 17 0.62 -2.55 16.48
C ILE A 17 -0.67 -2.64 15.67
N PHE A 18 -1.27 -1.50 15.36
CA PHE A 18 -2.52 -1.48 14.61
C PHE A 18 -2.35 -2.01 13.20
N GLY A 19 -1.26 -1.66 12.51
CA GLY A 19 -0.93 -2.18 11.19
C GLY A 19 -0.77 -3.70 11.18
N TRP A 20 -0.12 -4.27 12.21
CA TRP A 20 0.00 -5.71 12.35
C TRP A 20 -1.36 -6.38 12.58
N LEU A 21 -2.19 -5.86 13.49
CA LEU A 21 -3.53 -6.37 13.75
C LEU A 21 -4.43 -6.29 12.51
N ALA A 22 -4.37 -5.16 11.79
CA ALA A 22 -5.12 -4.95 10.56
C ALA A 22 -4.70 -5.94 9.47
N ALA A 23 -3.39 -6.22 9.33
CA ALA A 23 -2.89 -7.21 8.40
C ALA A 23 -3.41 -8.62 8.74
N GLN A 24 -3.33 -9.04 10.02
CA GLN A 24 -3.88 -10.33 10.46
C GLN A 24 -5.39 -10.43 10.20
N PHE A 25 -6.13 -9.35 10.46
CA PHE A 25 -7.57 -9.30 10.21
C PHE A 25 -7.90 -9.41 8.72
N CYS A 26 -7.16 -8.70 7.86
CA CYS A 26 -7.33 -8.80 6.40
C CYS A 26 -7.03 -10.20 5.89
N ASP A 27 -5.93 -10.80 6.34
CA ASP A 27 -5.54 -12.16 5.96
C ASP A 27 -6.58 -13.18 6.43
N TRP A 28 -7.14 -13.02 7.62
CA TRP A 28 -8.24 -13.86 8.10
C TRP A 28 -9.52 -13.70 7.25
N LEU A 29 -9.88 -12.48 6.86
CA LEU A 29 -11.02 -12.20 5.98
C LEU A 29 -10.88 -12.88 4.63
N ILE A 30 -9.68 -12.87 4.06
CA ILE A 30 -9.37 -13.51 2.77
C ILE A 30 -9.36 -15.03 2.92
N ARG A 31 -8.72 -15.59 3.96
CA ARG A 31 -8.62 -17.04 4.20
C ARG A 31 -9.96 -17.69 4.50
N THR A 32 -10.89 -16.96 5.12
CA THR A 32 -12.23 -17.46 5.43
C THR A 32 -13.21 -17.31 4.26
N GLU A 33 -12.73 -16.80 3.11
CA GLU A 33 -13.53 -16.53 1.90
C GLU A 33 -14.78 -15.67 2.15
N LYS A 34 -14.83 -14.96 3.28
CA LYS A 34 -15.98 -14.10 3.63
C LYS A 34 -16.08 -12.87 2.74
N MET A 35 -14.96 -12.42 2.18
CA MET A 35 -14.89 -11.27 1.28
C MET A 35 -13.91 -11.52 0.14
N THR A 36 -14.21 -10.97 -1.04
CA THR A 36 -13.27 -10.97 -2.17
C THR A 36 -12.03 -10.13 -1.83
N ILE A 37 -10.91 -10.42 -2.49
CA ILE A 37 -9.66 -9.66 -2.31
C ILE A 37 -9.92 -8.16 -2.56
N THR A 38 -10.66 -7.81 -3.62
CA THR A 38 -11.03 -6.42 -3.92
C THR A 38 -11.78 -5.74 -2.79
N ASN A 39 -12.79 -6.39 -2.22
CA ASN A 39 -13.58 -5.78 -1.14
C ASN A 39 -12.76 -5.68 0.15
N THR A 40 -11.87 -6.65 0.42
CA THR A 40 -10.97 -6.59 1.57
C THR A 40 -9.96 -5.46 1.43
N ARG A 41 -9.36 -5.27 0.24
CA ARG A 41 -8.44 -4.14 -0.03
C ARG A 41 -9.16 -2.80 0.02
N LYS A 42 -10.38 -2.71 -0.51
CA LYS A 42 -11.23 -1.52 -0.36
C LYS A 42 -11.49 -1.18 1.11
N LEU A 43 -11.87 -2.17 1.91
CA LEU A 43 -12.11 -1.99 3.34
C LEU A 43 -10.84 -1.55 4.06
N ALA A 44 -9.70 -2.21 3.81
CA ALA A 44 -8.42 -1.86 4.40
C ALA A 44 -8.01 -0.42 4.07
N THR A 45 -8.15 0.01 2.81
CA THR A 45 -7.86 1.39 2.39
C THR A 45 -8.86 2.40 2.97
N PHE A 46 -10.11 2.01 3.21
CA PHE A 46 -11.07 2.85 3.93
C PHE A 46 -10.62 3.10 5.37
N PHE A 47 -10.21 2.06 6.08
CA PHE A 47 -9.71 2.20 7.44
C PHE A 47 -8.37 2.94 7.51
N SER A 48 -7.51 2.83 6.49
CA SER A 48 -6.20 3.47 6.49
C SER A 48 -6.19 4.93 6.03
N VAL A 49 -7.19 5.38 5.26
CA VAL A 49 -7.26 6.77 4.74
C VAL A 49 -8.59 7.44 5.08
N GLY A 50 -9.71 6.73 4.90
CA GLY A 50 -11.04 7.28 5.14
C GLY A 50 -11.31 7.57 6.62
N MET A 51 -11.04 6.59 7.50
CA MET A 51 -11.23 6.79 8.94
C MET A 51 -10.28 7.87 9.52
N PRO A 52 -8.97 7.91 9.15
CA PRO A 52 -8.10 9.03 9.50
C PRO A 52 -8.60 10.39 9.03
N ALA A 53 -9.25 10.49 7.87
CA ALA A 53 -9.84 11.75 7.40
C ALA A 53 -10.91 12.26 8.38
N ILE A 54 -11.77 11.38 8.89
CA ILE A 54 -12.79 11.71 9.89
C ILE A 54 -12.14 12.14 11.22
N MET A 55 -11.10 11.42 11.65
CA MET A 55 -10.37 11.76 12.87
C MET A 55 -9.64 13.11 12.78
N ILE A 56 -9.05 13.43 11.62
CA ILE A 56 -8.39 14.72 11.36
C ILE A 56 -9.43 15.86 11.27
N PHE A 57 -10.61 15.58 10.72
CA PHE A 57 -11.72 16.54 10.77
C PHE A 57 -12.13 16.82 12.22
N GLY A 58 -12.26 15.79 13.06
CA GLY A 58 -12.50 15.95 14.50
C GLY A 58 -11.38 16.71 15.22
N LEU A 59 -10.12 16.45 14.86
CA LEU A 59 -8.95 17.18 15.36
C LEU A 59 -9.04 18.68 15.07
N SER A 60 -9.61 19.09 13.93
CA SER A 60 -9.79 20.52 13.63
C SER A 60 -10.69 21.24 14.65
N PHE A 61 -11.56 20.53 15.37
CA PHE A 61 -12.43 21.12 16.39
C PHE A 61 -11.89 21.00 17.83
N SER A 62 -10.70 20.43 18.04
CA SER A 62 -10.17 20.21 19.39
C SER A 62 -9.81 21.50 20.14
N GLY A 63 -9.63 22.62 19.43
CA GLY A 63 -9.34 23.92 20.03
C GLY A 63 -8.11 23.90 20.94
N CYS A 64 -8.26 24.35 22.19
CA CYS A 64 -7.18 24.38 23.19
C CYS A 64 -7.02 23.07 23.99
N TYR A 65 -7.83 22.04 23.75
CA TYR A 65 -7.75 20.80 24.52
C TYR A 65 -6.66 19.87 23.97
N SER A 66 -5.44 20.01 24.51
CA SER A 66 -4.26 19.25 24.06
C SER A 66 -4.44 17.73 24.16
N ILE A 67 -5.15 17.23 25.18
CA ILE A 67 -5.36 15.78 25.37
C ILE A 67 -6.22 15.17 24.24
N LEU A 68 -7.27 15.89 23.83
CA LEU A 68 -8.16 15.46 22.75
C LEU A 68 -7.42 15.50 21.41
N ALA A 69 -6.61 16.53 21.18
CA ALA A 69 -5.80 16.64 19.97
C ALA A 69 -4.83 15.46 19.82
N ILE A 70 -4.13 15.10 20.91
CA ILE A 70 -3.20 13.97 20.94
C ILE A 70 -3.95 12.65 20.68
N PHE A 71 -5.13 12.48 21.26
CA PHE A 71 -5.95 11.28 21.03
C PHE A 71 -6.37 11.14 19.57
N PHE A 72 -6.89 12.20 18.95
CA PHE A 72 -7.33 12.17 17.55
C PHE A 72 -6.16 11.92 16.59
N ILE A 73 -5.04 12.63 16.77
CA ILE A 73 -3.89 12.48 15.86
C ILE A 73 -3.23 11.09 16.02
N THR A 74 -3.15 10.58 17.25
CA THR A 74 -2.61 9.24 17.53
C THR A 74 -3.51 8.17 16.93
N SER A 75 -4.83 8.29 17.10
CA SER A 75 -5.80 7.35 16.51
C SER A 75 -5.76 7.38 14.98
N ALA A 76 -5.67 8.57 14.38
CA ALA A 76 -5.53 8.72 12.93
C ALA A 76 -4.25 8.07 12.41
N PHE A 77 -3.13 8.27 13.10
CA PHE A 77 -1.85 7.68 12.72
C PHE A 77 -1.81 6.16 12.94
N ALA A 78 -2.46 5.67 14.00
CA ALA A 78 -2.61 4.25 14.26
C ALA A 78 -3.32 3.55 13.09
N LEU A 79 -4.48 4.09 12.71
CA LEU A 79 -5.28 3.62 11.59
C LEU A 79 -4.53 3.68 10.25
N PHE A 80 -3.72 4.72 10.03
CA PHE A 80 -2.86 4.85 8.85
C PHE A 80 -1.86 3.69 8.70
N GLY A 81 -1.47 3.04 9.80
CA GLY A 81 -0.62 1.84 9.80
C GLY A 81 -1.16 0.68 8.97
N ALA A 82 -2.47 0.60 8.73
CA ALA A 82 -3.09 -0.41 7.87
C ALA A 82 -2.83 -0.22 6.36
N THR A 83 -2.14 0.85 5.96
CA THR A 83 -1.83 1.16 4.55
C THR A 83 -1.03 0.05 3.85
N ALA A 84 -0.17 -0.66 4.59
CA ALA A 84 0.60 -1.77 4.05
C ALA A 84 -0.30 -2.92 3.56
N SER A 85 -1.32 -3.29 4.35
CA SER A 85 -2.29 -4.33 4.00
C SER A 85 -3.36 -3.90 2.99
N GLY A 86 -3.56 -2.59 2.82
CA GLY A 86 -4.55 -2.02 1.89
C GLY A 86 -3.91 -1.55 0.60
N GLY A 87 -3.45 -0.30 0.56
CA GLY A 87 -2.99 0.36 -0.67
C GLY A 87 -1.73 -0.27 -1.28
N ILE A 88 -0.74 -0.62 -0.47
CA ILE A 88 0.51 -1.21 -0.99
C ILE A 88 0.24 -2.63 -1.51
N ALA A 89 -0.45 -3.45 -0.72
CA ALA A 89 -0.84 -4.79 -1.15
C ALA A 89 -1.72 -4.74 -2.42
N ASN A 90 -2.62 -3.76 -2.55
CA ASN A 90 -3.46 -3.62 -3.74
C ASN A 90 -2.65 -3.37 -5.02
N LEU A 91 -1.56 -2.58 -4.95
CA LEU A 91 -0.68 -2.35 -6.12
C LEU A 91 0.04 -3.62 -6.55
N VAL A 92 0.45 -4.45 -5.58
CA VAL A 92 1.09 -5.75 -5.85
C VAL A 92 0.07 -6.73 -6.44
N ASP A 93 -1.14 -6.77 -5.87
CA ASP A 93 -2.24 -7.63 -6.35
C ASP A 93 -2.68 -7.26 -7.78
N LEU A 94 -2.59 -5.97 -8.14
CA LEU A 94 -2.97 -5.45 -9.45
C LEU A 94 -2.06 -5.97 -10.58
N SER A 95 -0.75 -6.02 -10.33
CA SER A 95 0.23 -6.48 -11.30
C SER A 95 1.49 -7.05 -10.65
N PRO A 96 1.49 -8.34 -10.26
CA PRO A 96 2.64 -8.99 -9.63
C PRO A 96 3.94 -8.92 -10.45
N ASN A 97 3.85 -8.99 -11.78
CA ASN A 97 5.05 -9.01 -12.65
C ASN A 97 5.71 -7.63 -12.78
N TYR A 98 4.94 -6.55 -12.59
CA TYR A 98 5.39 -5.16 -12.69
C TYR A 98 5.31 -4.42 -11.35
N ALA A 99 5.13 -5.14 -10.24
CA ALA A 99 4.85 -4.55 -8.93
C ALA A 99 5.88 -3.50 -8.51
N SER A 100 7.18 -3.78 -8.69
CA SER A 100 8.26 -2.86 -8.34
C SER A 100 8.21 -1.55 -9.14
N VAL A 101 7.83 -1.62 -10.42
CA VAL A 101 7.71 -0.43 -11.27
C VAL A 101 6.51 0.41 -10.86
N LEU A 102 5.35 -0.22 -10.63
CA LEU A 102 4.16 0.50 -10.14
C LEU A 102 4.41 1.15 -8.78
N LEU A 103 5.00 0.41 -7.83
CA LEU A 103 5.34 0.95 -6.51
C LEU A 103 6.34 2.10 -6.62
N GLY A 104 7.32 2.03 -7.53
CA GLY A 104 8.27 3.11 -7.79
C GLY A 104 7.59 4.38 -8.32
N ILE A 105 6.71 4.23 -9.32
CA ILE A 105 5.96 5.37 -9.90
C ILE A 105 5.04 6.00 -8.84
N THR A 106 4.28 5.18 -8.11
CA THR A 106 3.43 5.68 -7.01
C THR A 106 4.26 6.38 -5.95
N GLY A 107 5.41 5.82 -5.56
CA GLY A 107 6.33 6.43 -4.60
C GLY A 107 6.87 7.78 -5.07
N PHE A 108 7.20 7.93 -6.35
CA PHE A 108 7.62 9.21 -6.93
C PHE A 108 6.53 10.28 -6.83
N VAL A 109 5.29 9.91 -7.17
CA VAL A 109 4.13 10.80 -7.06
C VAL A 109 3.92 11.21 -5.61
N VAL A 110 3.91 10.26 -4.68
CA VAL A 110 3.75 10.52 -3.23
C VAL A 110 4.84 11.45 -2.71
N ASN A 111 6.11 11.20 -3.05
CA ASN A 111 7.22 12.04 -2.61
C ASN A 111 7.13 13.46 -3.18
N THR A 112 6.65 13.62 -4.41
CA THR A 112 6.42 14.94 -5.02
C THR A 112 5.37 15.74 -4.24
N PHE A 113 4.24 15.12 -3.91
CA PHE A 113 3.23 15.76 -3.05
C PHE A 113 3.73 15.99 -1.62
N GLY A 114 4.56 15.09 -1.10
CA GLY A 114 5.23 15.24 0.19
C GLY A 114 6.13 16.47 0.24
N PHE A 115 6.79 16.83 -0.86
CA PHE A 115 7.57 18.06 -0.96
C PHE A 115 6.69 19.32 -1.06
N ILE A 116 5.58 19.24 -1.79
CA ILE A 116 4.63 20.37 -1.96
C ILE A 116 3.89 20.69 -0.65
N SER A 117 3.60 19.68 0.18
CA SER A 117 2.78 19.83 1.39
C SER A 117 3.33 20.86 2.41
N PRO A 118 4.61 20.81 2.83
CA PRO A 118 5.19 21.83 3.73
C PRO A 118 5.21 23.24 3.13
N LEU A 119 5.39 23.38 1.80
CA LEU A 119 5.32 24.68 1.13
C LEU A 119 3.91 25.28 1.23
N PHE A 120 2.88 24.46 0.98
CA PHE A 120 1.49 24.88 1.10
C PHE A 120 1.14 25.30 2.54
N VAL A 121 1.52 24.48 3.53
CA VAL A 121 1.30 24.77 4.94
C VAL A 121 2.07 26.03 5.37
N GLY A 122 3.33 26.18 4.91
CA GLY A 122 4.15 27.35 5.16
C GLY A 122 3.49 28.64 4.68
N LEU A 123 2.98 28.66 3.44
CA LEU A 123 2.25 29.82 2.89
C LEU A 123 0.98 30.14 3.69
N MET A 124 0.27 29.13 4.17
CA MET A 124 -0.95 29.32 4.93
C MET A 124 -0.70 29.88 6.34
N ILE A 125 0.45 29.53 6.94
CA ILE A 125 0.79 29.84 8.34
C ILE A 125 1.70 31.08 8.50
N ASN A 126 2.38 31.50 7.44
CA ASN A 126 3.47 32.51 7.50
C ASN A 126 3.09 33.83 8.19
N ASN A 127 1.82 34.25 8.08
CA ASN A 127 1.40 35.57 8.57
C ASN A 127 0.84 35.56 10.01
N ASN A 128 0.39 34.43 10.57
CA ASN A 128 -0.25 34.39 11.91
C ASN A 128 -0.41 32.96 12.46
N GLN A 129 0.57 32.44 13.22
CA GLN A 129 0.52 31.10 13.86
C GLN A 129 -0.60 30.94 14.90
N THR A 130 -1.83 30.93 14.43
CA THR A 130 -3.05 30.90 15.24
C THR A 130 -3.70 29.54 15.11
N ILE A 131 -4.42 29.14 16.17
CA ILE A 131 -5.18 27.89 16.19
C ILE A 131 -6.10 27.82 14.96
N LYS A 132 -6.77 28.92 14.60
CA LYS A 132 -7.68 28.99 13.43
C LYS A 132 -7.02 28.61 12.10
N GLN A 133 -5.77 28.99 11.87
CA GLN A 133 -5.08 28.62 10.62
C GLN A 133 -4.78 27.12 10.58
N TRP A 134 -4.33 26.55 11.69
CA TRP A 134 -4.13 25.10 11.79
C TRP A 134 -5.43 24.31 11.62
N GLN A 135 -6.55 24.81 12.15
CA GLN A 135 -7.87 24.23 11.91
C GLN A 135 -8.19 24.20 10.42
N LEU A 136 -7.92 25.30 9.69
CA LEU A 136 -8.16 25.38 8.25
C LEU A 136 -7.27 24.39 7.47
N VAL A 137 -5.99 24.25 7.86
CA VAL A 137 -5.09 23.21 7.31
C VAL A 137 -5.69 21.82 7.50
N PHE A 138 -6.08 21.46 8.72
CA PHE A 138 -6.63 20.13 9.01
C PHE A 138 -7.96 19.86 8.30
N ILE A 139 -8.83 20.87 8.18
CA ILE A 139 -10.07 20.76 7.40
C ILE A 139 -9.77 20.48 5.93
N ILE A 140 -8.87 21.24 5.31
CA ILE A 140 -8.48 21.01 3.90
C ILE A 140 -7.88 19.61 3.72
N THR A 141 -6.98 19.19 4.61
CA THR A 141 -6.39 17.84 4.57
C THR A 141 -7.46 16.76 4.68
N SER A 142 -8.43 16.91 5.61
CA SER A 142 -9.51 15.94 5.78
C SER A 142 -10.41 15.82 4.54
N ILE A 143 -10.69 16.93 3.86
CA ILE A 143 -11.50 16.95 2.63
C ILE A 143 -10.76 16.23 1.50
N ILE A 144 -9.47 16.52 1.29
CA ILE A 144 -8.66 15.89 0.25
C ILE A 144 -8.57 14.38 0.50
N MET A 145 -8.30 13.97 1.74
CA MET A 145 -8.25 12.55 2.11
C MET A 145 -9.63 11.86 1.95
N GLY A 146 -10.71 12.55 2.31
CA GLY A 146 -12.07 12.06 2.18
C GLY A 146 -12.47 11.82 0.71
N ILE A 147 -12.22 12.79 -0.16
CA ILE A 147 -12.48 12.67 -1.61
C ILE A 147 -11.63 11.55 -2.22
N GLY A 148 -10.36 11.46 -1.86
CA GLY A 148 -9.45 10.40 -2.31
C GLY A 148 -9.91 9.01 -1.86
N SER A 149 -10.33 8.87 -0.60
CA SER A 149 -10.84 7.60 -0.08
C SER A 149 -12.15 7.22 -0.77
N PHE A 150 -13.09 8.17 -0.91
CA PHE A 150 -14.40 7.93 -1.51
C PHE A 150 -14.30 7.55 -2.99
N SER A 151 -13.49 8.27 -3.77
CA SER A 151 -13.23 7.93 -5.17
C SER A 151 -12.64 6.52 -5.30
N TYR A 152 -11.68 6.15 -4.44
CA TYR A 152 -11.13 4.80 -4.44
C TYR A 152 -12.16 3.73 -4.06
N GLN A 153 -13.11 4.00 -3.16
CA GLN A 153 -14.17 3.04 -2.84
C GLN A 153 -15.06 2.71 -4.06
N ILE A 154 -15.37 3.72 -4.87
CA ILE A 154 -16.22 3.55 -6.05
C ILE A 154 -15.45 2.81 -7.15
N TRP A 155 -14.28 3.32 -7.54
CA TRP A 155 -13.57 2.84 -8.74
C TRP A 155 -12.45 1.82 -8.48
N GLY A 156 -12.02 1.65 -7.24
CA GLY A 156 -10.89 0.79 -6.89
C GLY A 156 -11.12 -0.68 -7.26
N THR A 157 -10.06 -1.37 -7.66
CA THR A 157 -10.06 -2.81 -7.92
C THR A 157 -8.74 -3.43 -7.49
N ALA A 158 -8.80 -4.67 -6.98
CA ALA A 158 -7.64 -5.51 -6.66
C ALA A 158 -7.51 -6.69 -7.62
N LYS A 159 -8.26 -6.70 -8.73
CA LYS A 159 -8.15 -7.76 -9.73
C LYS A 159 -6.89 -7.56 -10.56
N GLN A 160 -6.18 -8.65 -10.81
CA GLN A 160 -5.04 -8.66 -11.72
C GLN A 160 -5.43 -8.06 -13.07
N GLN A 161 -4.62 -7.13 -13.56
CA GLN A 161 -4.90 -6.42 -14.80
C GLN A 161 -4.42 -7.21 -16.03
N PRO A 162 -5.07 -7.03 -17.20
CA PRO A 162 -4.78 -7.84 -18.39
C PRO A 162 -3.36 -7.65 -18.92
N TRP A 163 -2.77 -6.47 -18.73
CA TRP A 163 -1.38 -6.18 -19.10
C TRP A 163 -0.34 -6.77 -18.14
N ASN A 164 -0.76 -7.41 -17.04
CA ASN A 164 0.18 -8.06 -16.13
C ASN A 164 0.85 -9.29 -16.78
N ASN A 165 0.18 -9.95 -17.72
CA ASN A 165 0.75 -11.11 -18.38
C ASN A 165 1.67 -10.66 -19.51
N HIS A 166 2.95 -11.05 -19.45
CA HIS A 166 3.74 -11.15 -20.67
C HIS A 166 2.99 -12.09 -21.61
N GLN A 167 2.63 -11.61 -22.79
CA GLN A 167 2.24 -12.50 -23.88
C GLN A 167 3.32 -13.60 -24.00
N SER A 168 2.99 -14.83 -23.59
CA SER A 168 3.42 -16.09 -24.21
C SER A 168 4.89 -16.26 -24.65
N MET A 169 5.87 -15.56 -24.08
CA MET A 169 7.29 -15.78 -24.41
C MET A 169 7.93 -16.78 -23.45
N THR A 170 7.63 -16.71 -22.14
CA THR A 170 8.25 -17.60 -21.16
C THR A 170 7.78 -19.06 -21.27
N SER A 171 6.55 -19.31 -21.73
CA SER A 171 6.05 -20.67 -21.96
C SER A 171 6.69 -21.30 -23.19
N ASN A 172 6.86 -20.53 -24.27
CA ASN A 172 7.50 -21.01 -25.49
C ASN A 172 9.00 -21.20 -25.31
N ASP A 173 9.69 -20.29 -24.63
CA ASP A 173 11.12 -20.43 -24.36
C ASP A 173 11.40 -21.61 -23.43
N ASN A 174 10.59 -21.81 -22.38
CA ASN A 174 10.75 -22.97 -21.50
C ASN A 174 10.42 -24.28 -22.22
N MET A 175 9.38 -24.30 -23.07
CA MET A 175 9.05 -25.48 -23.88
C MET A 175 10.12 -25.77 -24.93
N GLU A 176 10.68 -24.75 -25.59
CA GLU A 176 11.81 -24.90 -26.52
C GLU A 176 13.07 -25.41 -25.80
N ILE A 177 13.39 -24.87 -24.62
CA ILE A 177 14.52 -25.35 -23.81
C ILE A 177 14.30 -26.80 -23.38
N ILE A 178 13.06 -27.19 -23.00
CA ILE A 178 12.71 -28.58 -22.67
C ILE A 178 12.85 -29.47 -23.92
N GLU A 179 12.37 -29.05 -25.08
CA GLU A 179 12.53 -29.80 -26.33
C GLU A 179 13.99 -29.99 -26.73
N ILE A 180 14.82 -28.95 -26.62
CA ILE A 180 16.26 -29.00 -26.91
C ILE A 180 16.96 -29.96 -25.93
N LYS A 181 16.60 -29.93 -24.65
CA LYS A 181 17.11 -30.88 -23.64
C LYS A 181 16.68 -32.32 -23.94
N LEU A 182 15.44 -32.54 -24.39
CA LEU A 182 14.95 -33.87 -24.77
C LEU A 182 15.60 -34.40 -26.05
N LYS A 183 15.81 -33.55 -27.07
CA LYS A 183 16.52 -33.92 -28.30
C LYS A 183 17.99 -34.26 -28.03
N SER A 184 18.68 -33.47 -27.19
CA SER A 184 20.07 -33.76 -26.82
C SER A 184 20.20 -35.04 -25.99
N LYS A 185 19.25 -35.32 -25.10
CA LYS A 185 19.21 -36.57 -24.31
C LYS A 185 18.95 -37.79 -25.19
N ARG A 186 18.00 -37.72 -26.15
CA ARG A 186 17.75 -38.79 -27.14
C ARG A 186 18.98 -39.09 -27.99
N LYS A 187 19.68 -38.05 -28.47
CA LYS A 187 20.90 -38.20 -29.29
C LYS A 187 22.03 -38.90 -28.52
N LYS A 188 22.19 -38.60 -27.23
CA LYS A 188 23.16 -39.30 -26.36
C LYS A 188 22.79 -40.78 -26.17
N LEU A 189 21.50 -41.07 -25.91
CA LEU A 189 21.02 -42.45 -25.73
C LEU A 189 21.26 -43.32 -26.97
N SER A 190 21.00 -42.78 -28.17
CA SER A 190 21.25 -43.51 -29.43
C SER A 190 22.74 -43.75 -29.73
N LEU A 191 23.63 -42.90 -29.21
CA LEU A 191 25.07 -43.07 -29.37
C LEU A 191 25.62 -44.16 -28.44
N ASP A 192 25.10 -44.23 -27.21
CA ASP A 192 25.44 -45.29 -26.25
C ASP A 192 24.90 -46.66 -26.69
N GLU A 193 23.67 -46.75 -27.22
CA GLU A 193 23.13 -48.00 -27.77
C GLU A 193 23.96 -48.49 -28.96
N GLY A 194 24.35 -47.60 -29.89
CA GLY A 194 25.19 -47.95 -31.04
C GLY A 194 26.60 -48.41 -30.68
N THR A 195 27.15 -48.00 -29.53
CA THR A 195 28.46 -48.47 -29.06
C THR A 195 28.41 -49.82 -28.35
N VAL A 196 27.25 -50.23 -27.81
CA VAL A 196 27.05 -51.55 -27.20
C VAL A 196 26.95 -52.66 -28.25
N PHE A 197 26.45 -52.37 -29.46
CA PHE A 197 26.38 -53.36 -30.56
C PHE A 197 27.69 -53.53 -31.36
N LEU A 198 28.74 -52.75 -31.05
CA LEU A 198 30.05 -52.82 -31.70
C LEU A 198 31.14 -53.46 -30.82
N LYS A 199 30.76 -54.11 -29.71
CA LYS A 199 31.62 -54.95 -28.87
C LYS A 199 31.11 -56.38 -28.88
#